data_AF-A0A933X4M7-F1
#
_entry.id   AF-A0A933X4M7-F1
#
_cell.length_a   1.000
_cell.length_b   1.000
_cell.length_c   1.000
_cell.angle_alpha   90.00
_cell.angle_beta   90.00
_cell.angle_gamma   90.00
#
_symmetry.space_group_name_H-M   'P 1'
#
loop_
_entity.id
_entity.type
_entity.pdbx_description
1 polymer ?
#
loop_
_entity_poly.entity_id
_entity_poly.type
_entity_poly.pdbx_seq_one_letter_code
_entity_poly.pdbx_strand_id
1 'polypeptide(L)'
;MRSAVFVLVLVLAGAAGWFLLPQRTPRLGAPIVMAGRSVSEEEIQRWLIYGPCRSRLEAHKTWFLIDAQRERLATRIALGEIEQRERVTPFHGTEAHEQALAAARAAAHERLVETGRVSEEELELEYARAVEDFLHKNPTLDLEAEIGRTYRRSDWFREELRLGLAFDKLFFPAAPMEWPEETWEALEFQALELRDARDLSRKSVRESIEGHDWLELRRETPDALASMRDAVRHRLFRRARFETTTDGLAPGFVLVAHSDDEGCSDRIVRTSELWPEIEDAVEPWEIEAARSWLGTVLAVRVALEARSAMDLGAAREHVLGDLRQRAERTGKSLEELAHEAGRFPSPEAWVDYQVLREAFRSSTTASAPSALVASLERSNWIHCGGRVHVEILLASAADIAHHRWLPDGMERAHEKAQALKDQLDANARTWSRRRANGSREGAIDPFALWNRLLDEQSDWWDPPDPREGENPRPPRNHGRFYGRTWSELRMLLSEGEATDWAQDTDICERVFFEQEPGTIAGPFPCALGWVLVRLGARRAPETQLDLARPEDEERVLEEELRARFAAFARKAREEAGFDVLAR
;
A
#
# COMPACT_ATOMS: atom_id res chain seq x y z
N MET A 1 14.69 -65.07 -0.32
CA MET A 1 13.54 -64.67 -1.16
C MET A 1 12.50 -63.84 -0.41
N ARG A 2 11.99 -64.27 0.76
CA ARG A 2 10.95 -63.52 1.50
C ARG A 2 11.37 -62.10 1.94
N SER A 3 12.62 -61.90 2.36
CA SER A 3 13.12 -60.58 2.76
C SER A 3 13.29 -59.61 1.58
N ALA A 4 13.62 -60.12 0.39
CA ALA A 4 13.77 -59.29 -0.81
C ALA A 4 12.41 -58.79 -1.33
N VAL A 5 11.36 -59.61 -1.23
CA VAL A 5 9.99 -59.23 -1.57
C VAL A 5 9.46 -58.19 -0.57
N PHE A 6 9.79 -58.31 0.72
CA PHE A 6 9.34 -57.36 1.73
C PHE A 6 9.97 -55.96 1.55
N VAL A 7 11.27 -55.90 1.20
CA VAL A 7 11.94 -54.62 0.88
C VAL A 7 11.37 -54.01 -0.40
N LEU A 8 11.10 -54.81 -1.43
CA LEU A 8 10.51 -54.31 -2.68
C LEU A 8 9.10 -53.74 -2.45
N VAL A 9 8.28 -54.40 -1.62
CA VAL A 9 6.92 -53.94 -1.27
C VAL A 9 6.97 -52.67 -0.43
N LEU A 10 7.92 -52.53 0.50
CA LEU A 10 8.09 -51.29 1.28
C LEU A 10 8.60 -50.12 0.43
N VAL A 11 9.50 -50.38 -0.54
CA VAL A 11 9.99 -49.35 -1.47
C VAL A 11 8.88 -48.92 -2.44
N LEU A 12 8.07 -49.87 -2.93
CA LEU A 12 6.92 -49.55 -3.79
C LEU A 12 5.79 -48.85 -3.02
N ALA A 13 5.55 -49.22 -1.75
CA ALA A 13 4.58 -48.54 -0.89
C ALA A 13 5.05 -47.14 -0.47
N GLY A 14 6.36 -46.96 -0.23
CA GLY A 14 6.97 -45.65 0.03
C GLY A 14 6.95 -44.74 -1.19
N ALA A 15 7.20 -45.28 -2.39
CA ALA A 15 7.10 -44.54 -3.65
C ALA A 15 5.63 -44.18 -4.00
N ALA A 16 4.69 -45.11 -3.80
CA ALA A 16 3.26 -44.85 -4.04
C ALA A 16 2.66 -43.89 -3.00
N GLY A 17 3.10 -43.95 -1.74
CA GLY A 17 2.70 -43.01 -0.68
C GLY A 17 3.18 -41.58 -0.92
N TRP A 18 4.34 -41.40 -1.55
CA TRP A 18 4.86 -40.07 -1.93
C TRP A 18 4.04 -39.41 -3.05
N PHE A 19 3.48 -40.21 -3.98
CA PHE A 19 2.61 -39.72 -5.06
C PHE A 19 1.13 -39.56 -4.64
N LEU A 20 0.73 -40.09 -3.49
CA LEU A 20 -0.65 -40.05 -2.98
C LEU A 20 -0.83 -39.07 -1.81
N LEU A 21 0.24 -38.43 -1.31
CA LEU A 21 0.07 -37.23 -0.51
C LEU A 21 -0.53 -36.17 -1.45
N PRO A 22 -1.69 -35.56 -1.12
CA PRO A 22 -2.18 -34.44 -1.89
C PRO A 22 -1.03 -33.43 -1.92
N GLN A 23 -0.47 -33.18 -3.10
CA GLN A 23 0.43 -32.06 -3.27
C GLN A 23 -0.39 -30.87 -2.81
N ARG A 24 -0.06 -30.31 -1.65
CA ARG A 24 -0.68 -29.07 -1.19
C ARG A 24 -0.49 -28.13 -2.36
N THR A 25 -1.59 -27.79 -3.03
CA THR A 25 -1.59 -26.67 -3.95
C THR A 25 -0.98 -25.53 -3.17
N PRO A 26 0.18 -24.99 -3.59
CA PRO A 26 0.82 -23.92 -2.86
C PRO A 26 -0.22 -22.82 -2.72
N ARG A 27 -0.47 -22.34 -1.51
CA ARG A 27 -1.49 -21.31 -1.24
C ARG A 27 -1.28 -20.08 -2.13
N LEU A 28 -0.02 -19.82 -2.48
CA LEU A 28 0.44 -18.70 -3.31
C LEU A 28 0.51 -19.01 -4.81
N GLY A 29 -0.04 -20.15 -5.26
CA GLY A 29 -0.09 -20.58 -6.66
C GLY A 29 1.19 -21.25 -7.17
N ALA A 30 1.20 -21.61 -8.45
CA ALA A 30 2.35 -22.29 -9.08
C ALA A 30 3.59 -21.37 -9.17
N PRO A 31 4.83 -21.89 -9.10
CA PRO A 31 6.04 -21.09 -9.26
C PRO A 31 6.03 -20.30 -10.58
N ILE A 32 6.38 -19.01 -10.53
CA ILE A 32 6.56 -18.19 -11.72
C ILE A 32 7.99 -18.39 -12.18
N VAL A 33 8.21 -18.96 -13.37
CA VAL A 33 9.55 -19.25 -13.89
C VAL A 33 9.68 -18.71 -15.32
N MET A 34 10.72 -17.92 -15.58
CA MET A 34 11.01 -17.32 -16.90
C MET A 34 12.51 -17.34 -17.14
N ALA A 35 12.94 -17.85 -18.30
CA ALA A 35 14.36 -17.90 -18.70
C ALA A 35 15.31 -18.48 -17.63
N GLY A 36 14.88 -19.51 -16.89
CA GLY A 36 15.68 -20.16 -15.84
C GLY A 36 15.73 -19.41 -14.50
N ARG A 37 15.02 -18.28 -14.38
CA ARG A 37 14.83 -17.55 -13.12
C ARG A 37 13.42 -17.80 -12.60
N SER A 38 13.26 -17.79 -11.29
CA SER A 38 11.97 -18.01 -10.64
C SER A 38 11.68 -16.94 -9.60
N VAL A 39 10.42 -16.51 -9.53
CA VAL A 39 9.91 -15.81 -8.35
C VAL A 39 9.70 -16.84 -7.26
N SER A 40 10.42 -16.67 -6.16
CA SER A 40 10.31 -17.49 -4.96
C SER A 40 9.01 -17.21 -4.20
N GLU A 41 8.58 -18.16 -3.38
CA GLU A 41 7.43 -17.97 -2.49
C GLU A 41 7.66 -16.80 -1.52
N GLU A 42 8.88 -16.68 -0.99
CA GLU A 42 9.28 -15.58 -0.10
C GLU A 42 9.17 -14.21 -0.77
N GLU A 43 9.42 -14.09 -2.08
CA GLU A 43 9.22 -12.83 -2.80
C GLU A 43 7.74 -12.43 -2.87
N ILE A 44 6.83 -13.40 -3.07
CA ILE A 44 5.38 -13.15 -3.08
C ILE A 44 4.93 -12.73 -1.68
N GLN A 45 5.33 -13.48 -0.64
CA GLN A 45 5.01 -13.16 0.75
C GLN A 45 5.49 -11.77 1.12
N ARG A 46 6.73 -11.44 0.76
CA ARG A 46 7.32 -10.12 1.05
C ARG A 46 6.62 -8.99 0.32
N TRP A 47 6.18 -9.19 -0.92
CA TRP A 47 5.39 -8.19 -1.64
C TRP A 47 4.06 -7.90 -0.92
N LEU A 48 3.40 -8.96 -0.43
CA LEU A 48 2.16 -8.84 0.35
C LEU A 48 2.37 -8.13 1.70
N ILE A 49 3.51 -8.40 2.36
CA ILE A 49 3.93 -7.69 3.57
C ILE A 49 4.12 -6.19 3.30
N TYR A 50 4.80 -5.82 2.21
CA TYR A 50 5.08 -4.41 1.92
C TYR A 50 3.87 -3.63 1.41
N GLY A 51 2.93 -4.29 0.75
CA GLY A 51 1.73 -3.67 0.20
C GLY A 51 0.54 -3.79 1.13
N PRO A 52 -0.38 -4.74 0.89
CA PRO A 52 -1.65 -4.83 1.61
C PRO A 52 -1.52 -4.97 3.14
N CYS A 53 -0.43 -5.57 3.64
CA CYS A 53 -0.22 -5.83 5.06
C CYS A 53 0.84 -4.92 5.70
N ARG A 54 1.16 -3.77 5.08
CA ARG A 54 2.23 -2.86 5.50
C ARG A 54 2.14 -2.39 6.95
N SER A 55 0.93 -2.20 7.47
CA SER A 55 0.70 -1.79 8.87
C SER A 55 1.44 -2.68 9.87
N ARG A 56 1.53 -3.99 9.60
CA ARG A 56 2.28 -4.92 10.46
C ARG A 56 3.77 -4.67 10.44
N LEU A 57 4.33 -4.38 9.27
CA LEU A 57 5.74 -3.99 9.15
C LEU A 57 6.03 -2.70 9.93
N GLU A 58 5.15 -1.70 9.84
CA GLU A 58 5.28 -0.44 10.57
C GLU A 58 5.15 -0.62 12.10
N ALA A 59 4.29 -1.54 12.55
CA ALA A 59 4.22 -1.95 13.94
C ALA A 59 5.56 -2.54 14.43
N HIS A 60 6.20 -3.40 13.63
CA HIS A 60 7.54 -3.93 13.95
C HIS A 60 8.61 -2.85 14.04
N LYS A 61 8.59 -1.84 13.15
CA LYS A 61 9.50 -0.70 13.23
C LYS A 61 9.27 0.09 14.52
N THR A 62 8.03 0.30 14.91
CA THR A 62 7.69 1.03 16.14
C THR A 62 8.09 0.25 17.39
N TRP A 63 7.87 -1.07 17.42
CA TRP A 63 8.35 -1.93 18.50
C TRP A 63 9.87 -1.91 18.62
N PHE A 64 10.60 -1.90 17.49
CA PHE A 64 12.04 -1.71 17.51
C PHE A 64 12.45 -0.39 18.17
N LEU A 65 11.77 0.72 17.87
CA LEU A 65 12.07 2.01 18.51
C LEU A 65 11.80 1.98 20.02
N ILE A 66 10.73 1.31 20.46
CA ILE A 66 10.40 1.11 21.88
C ILE A 66 11.52 0.30 22.56
N ASP A 67 11.93 -0.83 21.97
CA ASP A 67 12.95 -1.70 22.54
C ASP A 67 14.33 -1.02 22.56
N ALA A 68 14.71 -0.33 21.48
CA ALA A 68 15.95 0.46 21.45
C ALA A 68 15.97 1.53 22.55
N GLN A 69 14.86 2.23 22.78
CA GLN A 69 14.77 3.20 23.85
C GLN A 69 14.84 2.56 25.25
N ARG A 70 14.23 1.39 25.44
CA ARG A 70 14.39 0.61 26.69
C ARG A 70 15.86 0.25 26.93
N GLU A 71 16.59 -0.18 25.91
CA GLU A 71 18.02 -0.48 26.01
C GLU A 71 18.85 0.75 26.40
N ARG A 72 18.54 1.93 25.86
CA ARG A 72 19.19 3.20 26.22
C ARG A 72 18.93 3.59 27.67
N LEU A 73 17.67 3.57 28.08
CA LEU A 73 17.27 3.89 29.46
C LEU A 73 17.89 2.89 30.44
N ALA A 74 17.90 1.60 30.11
CA ALA A 74 18.54 0.58 30.91
C ALA A 74 20.04 0.85 31.08
N THR A 75 20.72 1.29 30.02
CA THR A 75 22.14 1.66 30.07
C THR A 75 22.37 2.88 30.98
N ARG A 76 21.56 3.93 30.85
CA ARG A 76 21.63 5.12 31.71
C ARG A 76 21.40 4.78 33.19
N ILE A 77 20.37 4.00 33.49
CA ILE A 77 20.06 3.54 34.84
C ILE A 77 21.23 2.72 35.40
N ALA A 78 21.76 1.78 34.62
CA ALA A 78 22.87 0.93 35.04
C ALA A 78 24.15 1.73 35.31
N LEU A 79 24.49 2.69 34.45
CA LEU A 79 25.65 3.57 34.67
C LEU A 79 25.51 4.37 35.98
N GLY A 80 24.32 4.93 36.24
CA GLY A 80 24.05 5.64 37.49
C GLY A 80 24.13 4.72 38.73
N GLU A 81 23.60 3.50 38.64
CA GLU A 81 23.72 2.49 39.71
C GLU A 81 25.20 2.12 39.96
N ILE A 82 25.98 1.90 38.90
CA ILE A 82 27.38 1.50 38.99
C ILE A 82 28.24 2.64 39.56
N GLU A 83 28.02 3.89 39.13
CA GLU A 83 28.71 5.05 39.68
C GLU A 83 28.42 5.20 41.18
N GLN A 84 27.17 5.00 41.60
CA GLN A 84 26.82 5.01 43.02
C GLN A 84 27.48 3.87 43.80
N ARG A 85 27.51 2.65 43.23
CA ARG A 85 28.19 1.50 43.86
C ARG A 85 29.68 1.73 43.98
N GLU A 86 30.33 2.28 42.96
CA GLU A 86 31.77 2.56 42.96
C GLU A 86 32.16 3.62 44.00
N ARG A 87 31.31 4.64 44.20
CA ARG A 87 31.47 5.63 45.28
C ARG A 87 31.42 5.01 46.68
N VAL A 88 30.68 3.92 46.86
CA VAL A 88 30.54 3.21 48.15
C VAL A 88 31.59 2.11 48.31
N THR A 89 31.86 1.34 47.25
CA THR A 89 32.81 0.22 47.24
C THR A 89 33.40 0.10 45.84
N PRO A 90 34.68 0.48 45.64
CA PRO A 90 35.33 0.39 44.33
C PRO A 90 35.42 -1.03 43.81
N PHE A 91 35.26 -1.22 42.50
CA PHE A 91 35.40 -2.52 41.86
C PHE A 91 36.87 -2.95 41.83
N HIS A 92 37.12 -4.24 42.09
CA HIS A 92 38.46 -4.82 42.03
C HIS A 92 38.82 -5.25 40.59
N GLY A 93 38.96 -4.26 39.70
CA GLY A 93 39.40 -4.45 38.32
C GLY A 93 38.30 -4.26 37.26
N THR A 94 38.74 -4.09 36.01
CA THR A 94 37.89 -3.74 34.86
C THR A 94 36.87 -4.82 34.54
N GLU A 95 37.24 -6.10 34.61
CA GLU A 95 36.34 -7.22 34.32
C GLU A 95 35.17 -7.30 35.32
N ALA A 96 35.44 -7.07 36.61
CA ALA A 96 34.40 -7.04 37.64
C ALA A 96 33.44 -5.86 37.46
N HIS A 97 33.96 -4.70 37.02
CA HIS A 97 33.15 -3.53 36.69
C HIS A 97 32.25 -3.81 35.47
N GLU A 98 32.81 -4.35 34.37
CA GLU A 98 32.06 -4.68 33.16
C GLU A 98 30.96 -5.72 33.40
N GLN A 99 31.25 -6.78 34.16
CA GLN A 99 30.25 -7.79 34.52
C GLN A 99 29.12 -7.20 35.38
N ALA A 100 29.46 -6.34 36.35
CA ALA A 100 28.47 -5.66 37.17
C ALA A 100 27.59 -4.70 36.35
N LEU A 101 28.19 -3.94 35.42
CA LEU A 101 27.46 -3.05 34.52
C LEU A 101 26.53 -3.83 33.60
N ALA A 102 26.98 -4.94 33.01
CA ALA A 102 26.16 -5.79 32.16
C ALA A 102 24.95 -6.38 32.93
N ALA A 103 25.17 -6.86 34.17
CA ALA A 103 24.11 -7.38 35.02
C ALA A 103 23.10 -6.28 35.43
N ALA A 104 23.59 -5.08 35.80
CA ALA A 104 22.73 -3.95 36.13
C ALA A 104 21.90 -3.49 34.92
N ARG A 105 22.52 -3.47 33.72
CA ARG A 105 21.83 -3.15 32.47
C ARG A 105 20.73 -4.16 32.16
N ALA A 106 21.01 -5.46 32.25
CA ALA A 106 20.02 -6.50 32.02
C ALA A 106 18.83 -6.39 33.00
N ALA A 107 19.11 -6.18 34.29
CA ALA A 107 18.07 -6.02 35.32
C ALA A 107 17.24 -4.74 35.10
N ALA A 108 17.87 -3.63 34.72
CA ALA A 108 17.16 -2.38 34.41
C ALA A 108 16.27 -2.54 33.16
N HIS A 109 16.75 -3.24 32.13
CA HIS A 109 15.98 -3.53 30.93
C HIS A 109 14.75 -4.40 31.25
N GLU A 110 14.91 -5.47 32.02
CA GLU A 110 13.80 -6.32 32.45
C GLU A 110 12.73 -5.54 33.24
N ARG A 111 13.16 -4.64 34.15
CA ARG A 111 12.24 -3.75 34.85
C ARG A 111 11.46 -2.83 33.89
N LEU A 112 12.13 -2.25 32.89
CA LEU A 112 11.48 -1.39 31.89
C LEU A 112 10.51 -2.14 30.96
N VAL A 113 10.81 -3.40 30.65
CA VAL A 113 9.89 -4.27 29.91
C VAL A 113 8.63 -4.53 30.73
N GLU A 114 8.78 -4.85 32.02
CA GLU A 114 7.65 -5.14 32.91
C GLU A 114 6.82 -3.89 33.20
N THR A 115 7.43 -2.74 33.49
CA THR A 115 6.68 -1.48 33.71
C THR A 115 6.01 -0.96 32.45
N GLY A 116 6.63 -1.18 31.29
CA GLY A 116 6.08 -0.85 29.98
C GLY A 116 5.04 -1.85 29.46
N ARG A 117 4.76 -2.93 30.20
CA ARG A 117 3.76 -3.92 29.81
C ARG A 117 2.35 -3.30 29.87
N VAL A 118 1.58 -3.54 28.82
CA VAL A 118 0.17 -3.14 28.75
C VAL A 118 -0.66 -4.32 29.21
N SER A 119 -1.45 -4.11 30.26
CA SER A 119 -2.41 -5.11 30.74
C SER A 119 -3.64 -5.19 29.83
N GLU A 120 -4.34 -6.32 29.87
CA GLU A 120 -5.56 -6.48 29.06
C GLU A 120 -6.67 -5.51 29.52
N GLU A 121 -6.75 -5.21 30.82
CA GLU A 121 -7.69 -4.24 31.37
C GLU A 121 -7.44 -2.82 30.83
N GLU A 122 -6.17 -2.39 30.75
CA GLU A 122 -5.81 -1.10 30.15
C GLU A 122 -6.16 -1.05 28.66
N LEU A 123 -5.94 -2.15 27.93
CA LEU A 123 -6.27 -2.22 26.51
C LEU A 123 -7.78 -2.16 26.28
N GLU A 124 -8.58 -2.91 27.03
CA GLU A 124 -10.04 -2.89 26.90
C GLU A 124 -10.63 -1.51 27.25
N LEU A 125 -10.04 -0.80 28.23
CA LEU A 125 -10.43 0.56 28.55
C LEU A 125 -10.15 1.53 27.39
N GLU A 126 -8.96 1.45 26.78
CA GLU A 126 -8.61 2.29 25.63
C GLU A 126 -9.43 1.95 24.39
N TYR A 127 -9.70 0.66 24.15
CA TYR A 127 -10.59 0.21 23.08
C TYR A 127 -12.00 0.77 23.27
N ALA A 128 -12.58 0.64 24.47
CA ALA A 128 -13.89 1.19 24.78
C ALA A 128 -13.96 2.71 24.56
N ARG A 129 -12.92 3.44 24.99
CA ARG A 129 -12.79 4.88 24.74
C ARG A 129 -12.73 5.20 23.24
N ALA A 130 -11.89 4.51 22.49
CA ALA A 130 -11.75 4.73 21.05
C ALA A 130 -13.06 4.46 20.30
N VAL A 131 -13.80 3.43 20.71
CA VAL A 131 -15.12 3.11 20.18
C VAL A 131 -16.14 4.20 20.52
N GLU A 132 -16.20 4.66 21.77
CA GLU A 132 -17.10 5.74 22.17
C GLU A 132 -16.81 7.04 21.41
N ASP A 133 -15.54 7.43 21.32
CA ASP A 133 -15.09 8.61 20.59
C ASP A 133 -15.44 8.50 19.09
N PHE A 134 -15.28 7.32 18.50
CA PHE A 134 -15.62 7.07 17.10
C PHE A 134 -17.13 7.19 16.86
N LEU A 135 -17.95 6.52 17.66
CA LEU A 135 -19.42 6.53 17.53
C LEU A 135 -19.99 7.94 17.79
N HIS A 136 -19.37 8.71 18.68
CA HIS A 136 -19.74 10.10 18.92
C HIS A 136 -19.45 10.99 17.71
N LYS A 137 -18.25 10.85 17.10
CA LYS A 137 -17.83 11.65 15.94
C LYS A 137 -18.51 11.23 14.63
N ASN A 138 -18.83 9.94 14.49
CA ASN A 138 -19.33 9.32 13.26
C ASN A 138 -20.57 8.46 13.52
N PRO A 139 -21.71 9.05 13.95
CA PRO A 139 -22.89 8.29 14.38
C PRO A 139 -23.56 7.48 13.26
N THR A 140 -23.22 7.74 12.00
CA THR A 140 -23.79 7.08 10.81
C THR A 140 -22.88 6.02 10.19
N LEU A 141 -21.63 5.88 10.66
CA LEU A 141 -20.67 4.92 10.13
C LEU A 141 -20.68 3.63 10.96
N ASP A 142 -20.48 2.50 10.29
CA ASP A 142 -20.33 1.20 10.94
C ASP A 142 -18.89 1.03 11.45
N LEU A 143 -18.75 0.75 12.75
CA LEU A 143 -17.45 0.64 13.42
C LEU A 143 -16.59 -0.50 12.84
N GLU A 144 -17.18 -1.68 12.64
CA GLU A 144 -16.46 -2.86 12.17
C GLU A 144 -15.99 -2.67 10.72
N ALA A 145 -16.81 -2.03 9.89
CA ALA A 145 -16.45 -1.62 8.54
C ALA A 145 -15.23 -0.68 8.53
N GLU A 146 -15.20 0.31 9.43
CA GLU A 146 -14.11 1.29 9.52
C GLU A 146 -12.82 0.71 10.10
N ILE A 147 -12.95 -0.18 11.09
CA ILE A 147 -11.83 -1.01 11.59
C ILE A 147 -11.29 -1.90 10.46
N GLY A 148 -12.16 -2.57 9.72
CA GLY A 148 -11.79 -3.39 8.56
C GLY A 148 -11.10 -2.59 7.47
N ARG A 149 -11.54 -1.35 7.20
CA ARG A 149 -10.94 -0.47 6.20
C ARG A 149 -9.50 -0.08 6.54
N THR A 150 -9.24 0.22 7.81
CA THR A 150 -7.97 0.80 8.25
C THR A 150 -6.98 -0.27 8.68
N TYR A 151 -7.47 -1.29 9.39
CA TYR A 151 -6.66 -2.30 10.07
C TYR A 151 -6.93 -3.72 9.56
N ARG A 152 -7.85 -3.93 8.61
CA ARG A 152 -8.34 -5.24 8.12
C ARG A 152 -9.14 -6.04 9.13
N ARG A 153 -8.72 -6.04 10.39
CA ARG A 153 -9.27 -6.87 11.46
C ARG A 153 -9.28 -6.14 12.80
N SER A 154 -10.23 -6.53 13.65
CA SER A 154 -10.33 -5.96 15.00
C SER A 154 -9.15 -6.31 15.91
N ASP A 155 -8.52 -7.48 15.73
CA ASP A 155 -7.34 -7.85 16.52
C ASP A 155 -6.13 -6.98 16.15
N TRP A 156 -5.93 -6.67 14.86
CA TRP A 156 -4.90 -5.73 14.43
C TRP A 156 -5.15 -4.33 15.00
N PHE A 157 -6.40 -3.86 15.02
CA PHE A 157 -6.72 -2.59 15.66
C PHE A 157 -6.39 -2.60 17.17
N ARG A 158 -6.72 -3.68 17.88
CA ARG A 158 -6.34 -3.86 19.29
C ARG A 158 -4.82 -3.88 19.50
N GLU A 159 -4.07 -4.48 18.58
CA GLU A 159 -2.62 -4.48 18.64
C GLU A 159 -2.01 -3.09 18.38
N GLU A 160 -2.59 -2.30 17.48
CA GLU A 160 -2.22 -0.89 17.27
C GLU A 160 -2.48 -0.03 18.52
N LEU A 161 -3.61 -0.25 19.20
CA LEU A 161 -3.88 0.39 20.49
C LEU A 161 -2.87 -0.03 21.55
N ARG A 162 -2.54 -1.33 21.62
CA ARG A 162 -1.53 -1.86 22.54
C ARG A 162 -0.15 -1.24 22.28
N LEU A 163 0.23 -1.11 21.02
CA LEU A 163 1.46 -0.44 20.59
C LEU A 163 1.47 1.04 20.99
N GLY A 164 0.36 1.75 20.78
CA GLY A 164 0.19 3.14 21.22
C GLY A 164 0.34 3.30 22.74
N LEU A 165 -0.28 2.44 23.53
CA LEU A 165 -0.17 2.43 24.99
C LEU A 165 1.25 2.10 25.46
N ALA A 166 1.91 1.12 24.85
CA ALA A 166 3.29 0.78 25.17
C ALA A 166 4.26 1.93 24.85
N PHE A 167 4.03 2.61 23.74
CA PHE A 167 4.77 3.81 23.35
C PHE A 167 4.59 4.93 24.39
N ASP A 168 3.35 5.22 24.78
CA ASP A 168 3.05 6.25 25.78
C ASP A 168 3.70 5.98 27.13
N LYS A 169 3.63 4.74 27.63
CA LYS A 169 4.23 4.38 28.93
C LYS A 169 5.73 4.66 28.97
N LEU A 170 6.42 4.59 27.84
CA LEU A 170 7.85 4.81 27.74
C LEU A 170 8.22 6.27 27.45
N PHE A 171 7.55 6.90 26.49
CA PHE A 171 7.91 8.23 26.00
C PHE A 171 7.15 9.37 26.67
N PHE A 172 5.98 9.08 27.22
CA PHE A 172 5.10 10.04 27.87
C PHE A 172 4.58 9.52 29.23
N PRO A 173 5.46 9.17 30.20
CA PRO A 173 5.02 8.81 31.54
C PRO A 173 4.24 9.95 32.20
N ALA A 174 3.47 9.63 33.24
CA ALA A 174 2.51 10.56 33.85
C ALA A 174 3.15 11.87 34.33
N ALA A 175 4.36 11.83 34.86
CA ALA A 175 5.11 13.02 35.23
C ALA A 175 5.97 13.51 34.04
N PRO A 176 5.76 14.73 33.52
CA PRO A 176 6.59 15.29 32.45
C PRO A 176 8.09 15.27 32.74
N MET A 177 8.47 15.45 34.01
CA MET A 177 9.88 15.42 34.43
C MET A 177 10.54 14.05 34.27
N GLU A 178 9.75 12.98 34.14
CA GLU A 178 10.21 11.61 33.89
C GLU A 178 10.29 11.28 32.40
N TRP A 179 9.86 12.20 31.52
CA TRP A 179 9.94 11.97 30.08
C TRP A 179 11.40 11.83 29.63
N PRO A 180 11.70 10.88 28.74
CA PRO A 180 13.04 10.76 28.17
C PRO A 180 13.48 12.05 27.47
N GLU A 181 14.78 12.34 27.49
CA GLU A 181 15.37 13.47 26.73
C GLU A 181 15.02 13.42 25.25
N GLU A 182 14.93 12.21 24.69
CA GLU A 182 14.55 11.99 23.29
C GLU A 182 13.14 12.53 22.98
N THR A 183 12.20 12.43 23.94
CA THR A 183 10.87 13.04 23.84
C THR A 183 10.99 14.56 23.78
N TRP A 184 11.76 15.15 24.69
CA TRP A 184 11.96 16.60 24.75
C TRP A 184 12.62 17.15 23.48
N GLU A 185 13.70 16.52 23.02
CA GLU A 185 14.41 16.89 21.79
C GLU A 185 13.49 16.85 20.57
N ALA A 186 12.64 15.83 20.46
CA ALA A 186 11.71 15.70 19.34
C ALA A 186 10.66 16.81 19.32
N LEU A 187 10.08 17.12 20.50
CA LEU A 187 9.07 18.17 20.63
C LEU A 187 9.67 19.56 20.39
N GLU A 188 10.88 19.81 20.88
CA GLU A 188 11.60 21.06 20.61
C GLU A 188 11.94 21.20 19.13
N PHE A 189 12.37 20.12 18.48
CA PHE A 189 12.64 20.11 17.04
C PHE A 189 11.38 20.44 16.22
N GLN A 190 10.25 19.80 16.50
CA GLN A 190 8.98 20.12 15.84
C GLN A 190 8.55 21.56 16.10
N ALA A 191 8.68 22.04 17.34
CA ALA A 191 8.37 23.42 17.68
C ALA A 191 9.27 24.42 16.95
N LEU A 192 10.51 24.04 16.60
CA LEU A 192 11.41 24.86 15.78
C LEU A 192 10.99 24.85 14.30
N GLU A 193 10.56 23.72 13.75
CA GLU A 193 10.06 23.63 12.36
C GLU A 193 8.77 24.44 12.15
N LEU A 194 7.91 24.50 13.17
CA LEU A 194 6.65 25.27 13.13
C LEU A 194 6.84 26.77 13.43
N ARG A 195 8.05 27.23 13.77
CA ARG A 195 8.29 28.66 14.05
C ARG A 195 8.41 29.45 12.77
N ASP A 196 7.63 30.53 12.68
CA ASP A 196 7.91 31.61 11.75
C ASP A 196 9.22 32.32 12.17
N ALA A 197 10.07 32.69 11.21
CA ALA A 197 11.39 33.30 11.44
C ALA A 197 11.37 34.60 12.27
N ARG A 198 10.18 35.15 12.56
CA ARG A 198 9.97 36.39 13.32
C ARG A 198 9.59 36.17 14.79
N ASP A 199 9.38 34.94 15.24
CA ASP A 199 8.75 34.66 16.55
C ASP A 199 9.64 33.87 17.52
N LEU A 200 10.88 34.34 17.71
CA LEU A 200 11.88 33.76 18.63
C LEU A 200 11.56 33.95 20.13
N SER A 201 10.40 34.52 20.48
CA SER A 201 10.05 34.90 21.86
C SER A 201 9.18 33.90 22.63
N ARG A 202 8.75 32.78 22.00
CA ARG A 202 7.94 31.76 22.67
C ARG A 202 8.78 30.90 23.64
N LYS A 203 8.21 30.67 24.84
CA LYS A 203 8.71 29.75 25.87
C LYS A 203 9.07 28.38 25.30
N SER A 204 10.02 27.69 25.91
CA SER A 204 10.34 26.31 25.51
C SER A 204 9.12 25.39 25.72
N VAL A 205 9.07 24.26 25.01
CA VAL A 205 7.99 23.28 25.21
C VAL A 205 7.97 22.82 26.67
N ARG A 206 9.16 22.65 27.27
CA ARG A 206 9.36 22.30 28.67
C ARG A 206 8.74 23.31 29.63
N GLU A 207 9.00 24.60 29.41
CA GLU A 207 8.41 25.71 30.19
C GLU A 207 6.89 25.85 30.00
N SER A 208 6.35 25.33 28.91
CA SER A 208 4.91 25.40 28.61
C SER A 208 4.13 24.25 29.26
N ILE A 209 4.80 23.14 29.57
CA ILE A 209 4.21 21.94 30.18
C ILE A 209 4.50 21.86 31.69
N GLU A 210 5.49 22.62 32.18
CA GLU A 210 5.86 22.67 33.59
C GLU A 210 4.66 23.03 34.49
N GLY A 211 4.31 22.12 35.41
CA GLY A 211 3.20 22.28 36.36
C GLY A 211 1.82 21.82 35.87
N HIS A 212 1.71 21.23 34.68
CA HIS A 212 0.47 20.60 34.20
C HIS A 212 0.51 19.08 34.41
N ASP A 213 -0.62 18.47 34.78
CA ASP A 213 -0.76 17.01 34.79
C ASP A 213 -0.99 16.52 33.35
N TRP A 214 -0.08 15.66 32.88
CA TRP A 214 -0.14 15.09 31.54
C TRP A 214 -1.41 14.26 31.29
N LEU A 215 -1.93 13.57 32.31
CA LEU A 215 -3.16 12.79 32.19
C LEU A 215 -4.39 13.68 31.99
N GLU A 216 -4.38 14.91 32.52
CA GLU A 216 -5.44 15.90 32.30
C GLU A 216 -5.35 16.50 30.89
N LEU A 217 -4.15 16.85 30.41
CA LEU A 217 -3.92 17.28 29.02
C LEU A 217 -4.38 16.23 28.00
N ARG A 218 -4.14 14.93 28.26
CA ARG A 218 -4.64 13.81 27.43
C ARG A 218 -6.17 13.74 27.36
N ARG A 219 -6.87 14.25 28.37
CA ARG A 219 -8.34 14.30 28.41
C ARG A 219 -8.89 15.56 27.75
N GLU A 220 -8.23 16.70 27.95
CA GLU A 220 -8.71 18.00 27.48
C GLU A 220 -8.36 18.29 26.01
N THR A 221 -7.21 17.81 25.51
CA THR A 221 -6.71 18.10 24.14
C THR A 221 -6.13 16.87 23.44
N PRO A 222 -6.96 15.88 23.04
CA PRO A 222 -6.50 14.64 22.41
C PRO A 222 -5.71 14.85 21.10
N ASP A 223 -6.07 15.87 20.30
CA ASP A 223 -5.39 16.16 19.02
C ASP A 223 -3.96 16.67 19.23
N ALA A 224 -3.71 17.39 20.33
CA ALA A 224 -2.36 17.85 20.67
C ALA A 224 -1.46 16.65 21.02
N LEU A 225 -2.00 15.67 21.72
CA LEU A 225 -1.27 14.46 22.11
C LEU A 225 -0.94 13.56 20.91
N ALA A 226 -1.88 13.41 19.97
CA ALA A 226 -1.60 12.74 18.70
C ALA A 226 -0.45 13.43 17.95
N SER A 227 -0.50 14.76 17.85
CA SER A 227 0.55 15.57 17.19
C SER A 227 1.93 15.42 17.86
N MET A 228 1.96 15.34 19.20
CA MET A 228 3.19 15.12 19.97
C MET A 228 3.75 13.70 19.78
N ARG A 229 2.89 12.67 19.81
CA ARG A 229 3.31 11.29 19.51
C ARG A 229 3.92 11.19 18.12
N ASP A 230 3.28 11.81 17.13
CA ASP A 230 3.76 11.82 15.75
C ASP A 230 5.11 12.54 15.63
N ALA A 231 5.32 13.63 16.38
CA ALA A 231 6.61 14.31 16.44
C ALA A 231 7.74 13.42 16.97
N VAL A 232 7.49 12.74 18.11
CA VAL A 232 8.45 11.83 18.72
C VAL A 232 8.73 10.66 17.79
N ARG A 233 7.69 10.01 17.25
CA ARG A 233 7.84 8.93 16.27
C ARG A 233 8.65 9.39 15.08
N HIS A 234 8.25 10.47 14.41
CA HIS A 234 8.94 11.00 13.23
C HIS A 234 10.43 11.27 13.50
N ARG A 235 10.75 11.87 14.66
CA ARG A 235 12.14 12.09 15.07
C ARG A 235 12.91 10.79 15.26
N LEU A 236 12.33 9.81 15.94
CA LEU A 236 12.94 8.50 16.17
C LEU A 236 13.13 7.74 14.85
N PHE A 237 12.14 7.77 13.96
CA PHE A 237 12.21 7.16 12.64
C PHE A 237 13.29 7.79 11.75
N ARG A 238 13.59 9.09 11.90
CA ARG A 238 14.69 9.76 11.20
C ARG A 238 16.07 9.42 11.77
N ARG A 239 16.15 9.08 13.06
CA ARG A 239 17.40 8.68 13.72
C ARG A 239 17.74 7.21 13.47
N ALA A 240 16.74 6.34 13.58
CA ALA A 240 16.88 4.94 13.25
C ALA A 240 17.05 4.76 11.73
N ARG A 241 17.86 3.79 11.33
CA ARG A 241 18.01 3.44 9.91
C ARG A 241 17.27 2.14 9.66
N PHE A 242 16.25 2.20 8.80
CA PHE A 242 15.50 1.03 8.35
C PHE A 242 15.88 0.70 6.91
N GLU A 243 16.36 -0.51 6.69
CA GLU A 243 16.62 -1.05 5.37
C GLU A 243 15.46 -1.97 4.95
N THR A 244 15.02 -1.82 3.71
CA THR A 244 14.02 -2.71 3.08
C THR A 244 14.57 -3.25 1.74
N THR A 245 13.73 -3.82 0.89
CA THR A 245 14.15 -4.15 -0.48
C THR A 245 14.60 -2.95 -1.29
N THR A 246 14.19 -1.72 -0.95
CA THR A 246 14.75 -0.52 -1.59
C THR A 246 16.27 -0.47 -1.45
N ASP A 247 16.78 -0.92 -0.30
CA ASP A 247 18.20 -0.89 0.05
C ASP A 247 18.95 -2.17 -0.36
N GLY A 248 18.27 -3.10 -1.05
CA GLY A 248 18.88 -4.30 -1.61
C GLY A 248 18.77 -5.56 -0.74
N LEU A 249 17.87 -5.58 0.24
CA LEU A 249 17.64 -6.77 1.07
C LEU A 249 17.20 -7.99 0.25
N ALA A 250 17.80 -9.14 0.54
CA ALA A 250 17.48 -10.42 -0.09
C ALA A 250 16.07 -10.93 0.31
N PRO A 251 15.40 -11.74 -0.54
CA PRO A 251 14.04 -12.26 -0.34
C PRO A 251 13.63 -12.72 1.06
N GLY A 252 14.54 -13.39 1.78
CA GLY A 252 14.28 -13.90 3.12
C GLY A 252 14.16 -12.83 4.22
N PHE A 253 14.41 -11.56 3.90
CA PHE A 253 14.36 -10.44 4.84
C PHE A 253 13.34 -9.39 4.38
N VAL A 254 12.57 -8.89 5.35
CA VAL A 254 11.59 -7.81 5.17
C VAL A 254 12.08 -6.48 5.76
N LEU A 255 12.87 -6.52 6.83
CA LEU A 255 13.36 -5.33 7.50
C LEU A 255 14.70 -5.63 8.17
N VAL A 256 15.63 -4.70 8.03
CA VAL A 256 16.77 -4.58 8.96
C VAL A 256 16.68 -3.20 9.59
N ALA A 257 16.62 -3.15 10.91
CA ALA A 257 16.59 -1.92 11.68
C ALA A 257 17.92 -1.77 12.42
N HIS A 258 18.62 -0.68 12.13
CA HIS A 258 19.87 -0.34 12.79
C HIS A 258 19.63 0.75 13.81
N SER A 259 20.21 0.59 14.99
CA SER A 259 20.25 1.64 16.00
C SER A 259 21.41 2.59 15.72
N ASP A 260 21.21 3.89 15.96
CA ASP A 260 22.25 4.92 15.87
C ASP A 260 23.20 4.93 17.08
N ASP A 261 22.86 4.22 18.15
CA ASP A 261 23.60 4.25 19.41
C ASP A 261 24.50 3.03 19.62
N GLU A 262 25.75 3.30 20.01
CA GLU A 262 26.73 2.29 20.43
C GLU A 262 26.18 1.48 21.61
N GLY A 263 25.81 0.23 21.34
CA GLY A 263 25.36 -0.73 22.36
C GLY A 263 23.90 -1.15 22.24
N CYS A 264 23.11 -0.58 21.34
CA CYS A 264 21.80 -1.13 20.99
C CYS A 264 21.94 -2.22 19.92
N SER A 265 21.10 -3.25 19.99
CA SER A 265 21.17 -4.37 19.04
C SER A 265 20.42 -4.06 17.73
N ASP A 266 21.05 -4.37 16.60
CA ASP A 266 20.37 -4.37 15.31
C ASP A 266 19.27 -5.44 15.30
N ARG A 267 18.13 -5.11 14.69
CA ARG A 267 17.01 -6.04 14.55
C ARG A 267 16.82 -6.46 13.11
N ILE A 268 16.75 -7.75 12.88
CA ILE A 268 16.49 -8.34 11.57
C ILE A 268 15.15 -9.04 11.65
N VAL A 269 14.20 -8.64 10.78
CA VAL A 269 12.90 -9.30 10.66
C VAL A 269 12.89 -10.10 9.36
N ARG A 270 12.60 -11.40 9.48
CA ARG A 270 12.56 -12.32 8.34
C ARG A 270 11.17 -12.41 7.74
N THR A 271 11.10 -12.67 6.44
CA THR A 271 9.82 -12.92 5.75
C THR A 271 9.05 -14.06 6.40
N SER A 272 9.74 -15.15 6.74
CA SER A 272 9.16 -16.32 7.41
C SER A 272 8.74 -16.09 8.86
N GLU A 273 9.21 -15.02 9.50
CA GLU A 273 8.79 -14.63 10.85
C GLU A 273 7.49 -13.83 10.82
N LEU A 274 7.37 -12.88 9.87
CA LEU A 274 6.22 -11.99 9.77
C LEU A 274 5.05 -12.60 9.00
N TRP A 275 5.31 -13.49 8.04
CA TRP A 275 4.26 -14.10 7.21
C TRP A 275 3.15 -14.79 8.01
N PRO A 276 3.43 -15.63 9.03
CA PRO A 276 2.38 -16.27 9.83
C PRO A 276 1.43 -15.31 10.54
N GLU A 277 1.85 -14.06 10.80
CA GLU A 277 1.01 -13.05 11.44
C GLU A 277 -0.03 -12.43 10.50
N ILE A 278 0.20 -12.53 9.19
CA ILE A 278 -0.63 -11.87 8.17
C ILE A 278 -1.31 -12.83 7.22
N GLU A 279 -0.85 -14.07 7.14
CA GLU A 279 -1.25 -15.02 6.11
C GLU A 279 -2.77 -15.22 6.05
N ASP A 280 -3.45 -15.21 7.19
CA ASP A 280 -4.90 -15.38 7.29
C ASP A 280 -5.72 -14.13 6.95
N ALA A 281 -5.08 -12.96 6.85
CA ALA A 281 -5.68 -11.70 6.42
C ALA A 281 -5.44 -11.37 4.94
N VAL A 282 -4.68 -12.22 4.24
CA VAL A 282 -4.40 -12.08 2.80
C VAL A 282 -5.50 -12.74 1.99
N GLU A 283 -6.09 -11.96 1.10
CA GLU A 283 -7.15 -12.42 0.19
C GLU A 283 -6.59 -13.02 -1.11
N PRO A 284 -7.30 -13.97 -1.76
CA PRO A 284 -6.84 -14.61 -3.00
C PRO A 284 -6.50 -13.63 -4.12
N TRP A 285 -7.26 -12.56 -4.29
CA TRP A 285 -7.02 -11.55 -5.32
C TRP A 285 -5.73 -10.74 -5.06
N GLU A 286 -5.32 -10.59 -3.80
CA GLU A 286 -4.06 -9.92 -3.44
C GLU A 286 -2.87 -10.79 -3.83
N ILE A 287 -3.01 -12.12 -3.67
CA ILE A 287 -2.02 -13.10 -4.14
C ILE A 287 -1.91 -13.01 -5.67
N GLU A 288 -3.03 -12.92 -6.38
CA GLU A 288 -3.04 -12.75 -7.84
C GLU A 288 -2.38 -11.44 -8.27
N ALA A 289 -2.68 -10.33 -7.59
CA ALA A 289 -2.05 -9.04 -7.83
C ALA A 289 -0.53 -9.10 -7.61
N ALA A 290 -0.09 -9.71 -6.50
CA ALA A 290 1.34 -9.91 -6.19
C ALA A 290 2.04 -10.74 -7.28
N ARG A 291 1.41 -11.84 -7.71
CA ARG A 291 1.93 -12.71 -8.77
C ARG A 291 2.01 -11.99 -10.10
N SER A 292 0.98 -11.23 -10.46
CA SER A 292 0.99 -10.45 -11.70
C SER A 292 2.09 -9.39 -11.69
N TRP A 293 2.23 -8.68 -10.56
CA TRP A 293 3.28 -7.69 -10.37
C TRP A 293 4.67 -8.30 -10.54
N LEU A 294 4.98 -9.34 -9.75
CA LEU A 294 6.30 -9.97 -9.73
C LEU A 294 6.62 -10.71 -11.03
N GLY A 295 5.61 -11.32 -11.66
CA GLY A 295 5.75 -11.89 -13.00
C GLY A 295 6.08 -10.85 -14.06
N THR A 296 5.41 -9.70 -14.02
CA THR A 296 5.72 -8.56 -14.92
C THR A 296 7.13 -8.03 -14.67
N VAL A 297 7.53 -7.87 -13.41
CA VAL A 297 8.90 -7.48 -13.03
C VAL A 297 9.92 -8.47 -13.59
N LEU A 298 9.70 -9.78 -13.43
CA LEU A 298 10.62 -10.80 -13.93
C LEU A 298 10.71 -10.77 -15.46
N ALA A 299 9.58 -10.71 -16.16
CA ALA A 299 9.52 -10.66 -17.61
C ALA A 299 10.30 -9.45 -18.16
N VAL A 300 10.09 -8.27 -17.57
CA VAL A 300 10.76 -7.04 -17.99
C VAL A 300 12.25 -7.09 -17.68
N ARG A 301 12.67 -7.60 -16.52
CA ARG A 301 14.09 -7.79 -16.18
C ARG A 301 14.79 -8.67 -17.21
N VAL A 302 14.21 -9.84 -17.52
CA VAL A 302 14.74 -10.77 -18.52
C VAL A 302 14.85 -10.10 -19.90
N ALA A 303 13.83 -9.35 -20.31
CA ALA A 303 13.82 -8.66 -21.60
C ALA A 303 14.85 -7.51 -21.69
N LEU A 304 15.06 -6.76 -20.60
CA LEU A 304 16.07 -5.69 -20.55
C LEU A 304 17.48 -6.25 -20.58
N GLU A 305 17.74 -7.30 -19.81
CA GLU A 305 19.05 -7.97 -19.79
C GLU A 305 19.41 -8.58 -21.15
N ALA A 306 18.44 -9.18 -21.85
CA ALA A 306 18.63 -9.70 -23.20
C ALA A 306 19.00 -8.60 -24.22
N ARG A 307 18.68 -7.34 -23.94
CA ARG A 307 19.03 -6.18 -24.77
C ARG A 307 20.35 -5.53 -24.37
N SER A 308 21.05 -6.08 -23.38
CA SER A 308 22.20 -5.42 -22.74
C SER A 308 21.86 -3.99 -22.30
N ALA A 309 20.64 -3.79 -21.80
CA ALA A 309 20.25 -2.52 -21.18
C ALA A 309 21.18 -2.21 -19.99
N MET A 310 21.16 -0.94 -19.54
CA MET A 310 21.93 -0.47 -18.38
C MET A 310 21.88 -1.49 -17.23
N ASP A 311 23.00 -1.66 -16.54
CA ASP A 311 23.07 -2.46 -15.32
C ASP A 311 21.98 -2.02 -14.32
N LEU A 312 21.13 -2.95 -13.91
CA LEU A 312 20.01 -2.67 -13.00
C LEU A 312 20.50 -2.18 -11.64
N GLY A 313 21.73 -2.53 -11.24
CA GLY A 313 22.39 -1.95 -10.06
C GLY A 313 22.62 -0.46 -10.21
N ALA A 314 23.27 -0.04 -11.30
CA ALA A 314 23.50 1.37 -11.61
C ALA A 314 22.19 2.17 -11.77
N ALA A 315 21.18 1.61 -12.45
CA ALA A 315 19.86 2.25 -12.58
C ALA A 315 19.21 2.46 -11.21
N ARG A 316 19.35 1.49 -10.28
CA ARG A 316 18.84 1.59 -8.92
C ARG A 316 19.53 2.67 -8.10
N GLU A 317 20.86 2.75 -8.15
CA GLU A 317 21.60 3.81 -7.45
C GLU A 317 21.17 5.20 -7.93
N HIS A 318 21.03 5.38 -9.24
CA HIS A 318 20.58 6.64 -9.82
C HIS A 318 19.15 7.01 -9.35
N VAL A 319 18.19 6.09 -9.52
CA VAL A 319 16.79 6.32 -9.12
C VAL A 319 16.67 6.63 -7.63
N LEU A 320 17.36 5.87 -6.77
CA LEU A 320 17.31 6.13 -5.33
C LEU A 320 17.95 7.48 -4.95
N GLY A 321 19.03 7.87 -5.62
CA GLY A 321 19.62 9.20 -5.44
C GLY A 321 18.64 10.32 -5.74
N ASP A 322 17.98 10.25 -6.90
CA ASP A 322 16.99 11.25 -7.34
C ASP A 322 15.77 11.29 -6.41
N LEU A 323 15.26 10.12 -6.01
CA LEU A 323 14.11 10.03 -5.11
C LEU A 323 14.43 10.57 -3.71
N ARG A 324 15.63 10.31 -3.18
CA ARG A 324 16.08 10.89 -1.90
C ARG A 324 16.19 12.41 -1.98
N GLN A 325 16.76 12.94 -3.06
CA GLN A 325 16.84 14.39 -3.26
C GLN A 325 15.43 15.03 -3.37
N ARG A 326 14.49 14.34 -4.03
CA ARG A 326 13.09 14.79 -4.10
C ARG A 326 12.40 14.76 -2.75
N ALA A 327 12.60 13.71 -1.97
CA ALA A 327 12.08 13.60 -0.61
C ALA A 327 12.59 14.75 0.27
N GLU A 328 13.91 15.01 0.26
CA GLU A 328 14.53 16.12 0.99
C GLU A 328 13.96 17.49 0.57
N ARG A 329 13.81 17.74 -0.74
CA ARG A 329 13.30 19.02 -1.26
C ARG A 329 11.84 19.26 -0.91
N THR A 330 11.03 18.21 -0.86
CA THR A 330 9.58 18.31 -0.62
C THR A 330 9.19 18.14 0.85
N GLY A 331 10.11 17.65 1.69
CA GLY A 331 9.82 17.24 3.05
C GLY A 331 8.96 15.98 3.15
N LYS A 332 8.67 15.30 2.04
CA LYS A 332 7.84 14.10 1.98
C LYS A 332 8.67 12.84 2.11
N SER A 333 8.11 11.82 2.74
CA SER A 333 8.63 10.46 2.75
C SER A 333 8.52 9.80 1.37
N LEU A 334 9.30 8.75 1.14
CA LEU A 334 9.18 7.95 -0.09
C LEU A 334 7.80 7.30 -0.24
N GLU A 335 7.13 7.00 0.86
CA GLU A 335 5.79 6.41 0.87
C GLU A 335 4.74 7.42 0.39
N GLU A 336 4.77 8.65 0.90
CA GLU A 336 3.90 9.73 0.41
C GLU A 336 4.15 10.01 -1.08
N LEU A 337 5.41 10.00 -1.52
CA LEU A 337 5.74 10.15 -2.94
C LEU A 337 5.23 8.98 -3.79
N ALA A 338 5.32 7.74 -3.32
CA ALA A 338 4.80 6.55 -4.02
C ALA A 338 3.27 6.58 -4.15
N HIS A 339 2.59 7.04 -3.10
CA HIS A 339 1.14 7.21 -3.11
C HIS A 339 0.70 8.26 -4.15
N GLU A 340 1.37 9.41 -4.17
CA GLU A 340 1.11 10.51 -5.12
C GLU A 340 1.44 10.14 -6.57
N ALA A 341 2.46 9.31 -6.79
CA ALA A 341 2.98 9.00 -8.12
C ALA A 341 2.16 7.98 -8.93
N GLY A 342 1.06 7.45 -8.38
CA GLY A 342 0.22 6.51 -9.11
C GLY A 342 -0.30 5.33 -8.29
N ARG A 343 -0.52 5.53 -6.98
CA ARG A 343 -1.12 4.54 -6.07
C ARG A 343 -0.38 3.19 -6.09
N PHE A 344 0.95 3.25 -6.06
CA PHE A 344 1.75 2.04 -5.92
C PHE A 344 1.43 1.35 -4.58
N PRO A 345 1.42 0.00 -4.55
CA PRO A 345 1.06 -0.73 -3.34
C PRO A 345 2.07 -0.48 -2.21
N SER A 346 3.32 -0.17 -2.56
CA SER A 346 4.37 0.17 -1.60
C SER A 346 5.47 1.01 -2.27
N PRO A 347 6.29 1.77 -1.51
CA PRO A 347 7.47 2.44 -2.04
C PRO A 347 8.49 1.47 -2.62
N GLU A 348 8.60 0.24 -2.11
CA GLU A 348 9.47 -0.81 -2.64
C GLU A 348 9.05 -1.20 -4.07
N ALA A 349 7.75 -1.44 -4.28
CA ALA A 349 7.20 -1.72 -5.60
C ALA A 349 7.37 -0.53 -6.55
N TRP A 350 7.17 0.69 -6.05
CA TRP A 350 7.39 1.90 -6.82
C TRP A 350 8.84 2.06 -7.28
N VAL A 351 9.81 1.88 -6.38
CA VAL A 351 11.23 1.93 -6.70
C VAL A 351 11.57 0.88 -7.75
N ASP A 352 11.13 -0.38 -7.59
CA ASP A 352 11.39 -1.42 -8.58
C ASP A 352 10.87 -1.05 -9.97
N TYR A 353 9.64 -0.52 -10.05
CA TYR A 353 9.09 -0.01 -11.31
C TYR A 353 9.94 1.12 -11.91
N GLN A 354 10.36 2.10 -11.10
CA GLN A 354 11.18 3.21 -11.55
C GLN A 354 12.54 2.75 -12.06
N VAL A 355 13.19 1.79 -11.39
CA VAL A 355 14.47 1.22 -11.83
C VAL A 355 14.35 0.54 -13.19
N LEU A 356 13.28 -0.24 -13.41
CA LEU A 356 13.04 -0.89 -14.70
C LEU A 356 12.75 0.14 -15.81
N ARG A 357 11.98 1.18 -15.48
CA ARG A 357 11.67 2.28 -16.41
C ARG A 357 12.93 3.06 -16.77
N GLU A 358 13.82 3.29 -15.81
CA GLU A 358 15.09 3.98 -16.03
C GLU A 358 16.05 3.16 -16.89
N ALA A 359 16.20 1.87 -16.59
CA ALA A 359 17.00 0.96 -17.39
C ALA A 359 16.47 0.87 -18.82
N PHE A 360 15.14 0.85 -18.99
CA PHE A 360 14.49 0.94 -20.30
C PHE A 360 14.82 2.26 -20.99
N ARG A 361 14.59 3.41 -20.35
CA ARG A 361 14.88 4.75 -20.88
C ARG A 361 16.30 4.80 -21.44
N SER A 362 17.27 4.39 -20.63
CA SER A 362 18.69 4.36 -20.98
C SER A 362 19.04 3.39 -22.13
N SER A 363 18.26 2.32 -22.30
CA SER A 363 18.44 1.35 -23.40
C SER A 363 17.82 1.79 -24.73
N THR A 364 16.97 2.82 -24.70
CA THR A 364 16.25 3.28 -25.89
C THR A 364 16.84 4.56 -26.46
N THR A 365 16.73 4.73 -27.78
CA THR A 365 17.05 6.00 -28.41
C THR A 365 16.02 7.06 -28.03
N ALA A 366 16.48 8.31 -27.94
CA ALA A 366 15.61 9.48 -27.79
C ALA A 366 14.47 9.44 -28.82
N SER A 367 13.32 9.94 -28.39
CA SER A 367 12.13 10.00 -29.23
C SER A 367 12.39 10.81 -30.50
N ALA A 368 11.95 10.25 -31.64
CA ALA A 368 11.98 11.01 -32.88
C ALA A 368 10.96 12.17 -32.80
N PRO A 369 11.22 13.33 -33.42
CA PRO A 369 10.26 14.44 -33.43
C PRO A 369 8.86 14.05 -33.93
N SER A 370 8.77 13.11 -34.87
CA SER A 370 7.50 12.59 -35.37
C SER A 370 6.72 11.78 -34.32
N ALA A 371 7.41 11.06 -33.44
CA ALA A 371 6.79 10.32 -32.34
C ALA A 371 6.26 11.27 -31.25
N LEU A 372 6.96 12.37 -31.01
CA LEU A 372 6.48 13.43 -30.11
C LEU A 372 5.23 14.13 -30.64
N VAL A 373 5.19 14.44 -31.94
CA VAL A 373 3.99 15.01 -32.56
C VAL A 373 2.80 14.05 -32.49
N ALA A 374 3.03 12.74 -32.68
CA ALA A 374 1.98 11.73 -32.52
C ALA A 374 1.49 11.62 -31.05
N SER A 375 2.40 11.78 -30.09
CA SER A 375 2.07 11.75 -28.66
C SER A 375 1.41 13.03 -28.18
N LEU A 376 1.64 14.17 -28.84
CA LEU A 376 1.08 15.47 -28.49
C LEU A 376 -0.45 15.46 -28.41
N GLU A 377 -1.12 14.83 -29.39
CA GLU A 377 -2.60 14.77 -29.40
C GLU A 377 -3.12 14.05 -28.14
N ARG A 378 -2.53 12.90 -27.83
CA ARG A 378 -2.86 12.14 -26.62
C ARG A 378 -2.56 12.94 -25.35
N SER A 379 -1.39 13.56 -25.28
CA SER A 379 -0.99 14.38 -24.13
C SER A 379 -1.92 15.58 -23.91
N ASN A 380 -2.47 16.16 -24.98
CA ASN A 380 -3.50 17.19 -24.86
C ASN A 380 -4.78 16.66 -24.20
N TRP A 381 -5.22 15.45 -24.55
CA TRP A 381 -6.38 14.84 -23.88
C TRP A 381 -6.14 14.62 -22.38
N ILE A 382 -4.93 14.18 -22.01
CA ILE A 382 -4.56 13.87 -20.63
C ILE A 382 -4.38 15.16 -19.79
N HIS A 383 -3.61 16.12 -20.31
CA HIS A 383 -3.11 17.28 -19.54
C HIS A 383 -3.90 18.57 -19.76
N CYS A 384 -4.64 18.69 -20.87
CA CYS A 384 -5.33 19.93 -21.26
C CYS A 384 -6.86 19.87 -21.09
N GLY A 385 -7.34 19.01 -20.19
CA GLY A 385 -8.74 18.97 -19.79
C GLY A 385 -9.67 18.37 -20.84
N GLY A 386 -9.20 17.36 -21.60
CA GLY A 386 -10.08 16.50 -22.37
C GLY A 386 -11.09 15.80 -21.45
N ARG A 387 -12.35 15.69 -21.86
CA ARG A 387 -13.43 15.19 -21.00
C ARG A 387 -14.26 14.10 -21.67
N VAL A 388 -14.75 13.17 -20.86
CA VAL A 388 -15.67 12.11 -21.28
C VAL A 388 -16.97 12.12 -20.47
N HIS A 389 -18.06 11.73 -21.11
CA HIS A 389 -19.31 11.39 -20.45
C HIS A 389 -19.41 9.88 -20.43
N VAL A 390 -19.35 9.28 -19.24
CA VAL A 390 -19.32 7.82 -19.06
C VAL A 390 -20.37 7.38 -18.06
N GLU A 391 -20.89 6.19 -18.28
CA GLU A 391 -21.78 5.53 -17.35
C GLU A 391 -21.14 4.18 -17.03
N ILE A 392 -21.00 3.87 -15.75
CA ILE A 392 -20.28 2.70 -15.24
C ILE A 392 -21.25 1.85 -14.44
N LEU A 393 -21.48 0.63 -14.91
CA LEU A 393 -22.21 -0.39 -14.16
C LEU A 393 -21.19 -1.23 -13.41
N LEU A 394 -21.19 -1.13 -12.08
CA LEU A 394 -20.32 -1.91 -11.20
C LEU A 394 -21.03 -3.18 -10.72
N ALA A 395 -20.41 -4.33 -10.94
CA ALA A 395 -20.66 -5.55 -10.18
C ALA A 395 -19.58 -5.61 -9.10
N SER A 396 -19.96 -5.35 -7.85
CA SER A 396 -18.97 -5.23 -6.77
C SER A 396 -18.60 -6.59 -6.19
N ALA A 397 -17.30 -6.75 -5.95
CA ALA A 397 -16.72 -7.83 -5.19
C ALA A 397 -16.68 -7.53 -3.68
N ALA A 398 -17.03 -6.31 -3.30
CA ALA A 398 -17.13 -5.87 -1.92
C ALA A 398 -18.56 -5.47 -1.59
N ASP A 399 -18.93 -5.66 -0.34
CA ASP A 399 -20.01 -4.92 0.29
C ASP A 399 -19.51 -3.49 0.52
N ILE A 400 -19.77 -2.60 -0.44
CA ILE A 400 -19.29 -1.21 -0.40
C ILE A 400 -19.89 -0.46 0.80
N ALA A 401 -21.13 -0.77 1.17
CA ALA A 401 -21.81 -0.11 2.28
C ALA A 401 -21.17 -0.47 3.64
N HIS A 402 -20.71 -1.71 3.79
CA HIS A 402 -20.04 -2.20 5.01
C HIS A 402 -18.52 -2.35 4.82
N HIS A 403 -17.96 -1.74 3.78
CA HIS A 403 -16.53 -1.75 3.43
C HIS A 403 -15.82 -3.10 3.60
N ARG A 404 -16.49 -4.18 3.19
CA ARG A 404 -16.02 -5.55 3.40
C ARG A 404 -15.91 -6.29 2.09
N TRP A 405 -14.84 -7.04 1.87
CA TRP A 405 -14.79 -8.01 0.77
C TRP A 405 -15.82 -9.12 0.98
N LEU A 406 -16.57 -9.44 -0.06
CA LEU A 406 -17.45 -10.59 -0.04
C LEU A 406 -16.60 -11.86 -0.21
N PRO A 407 -16.95 -12.96 0.48
CA PRO A 407 -16.36 -14.27 0.16
C PRO A 407 -16.54 -14.57 -1.33
N ASP A 408 -15.44 -14.94 -1.99
CA ASP A 408 -15.34 -15.16 -3.44
C ASP A 408 -15.87 -13.97 -4.26
N GLY A 409 -15.73 -12.76 -3.71
CA GLY A 409 -16.35 -11.55 -4.22
C GLY A 409 -15.97 -11.23 -5.66
N MET A 410 -14.68 -11.38 -6.01
CA MET A 410 -14.18 -11.11 -7.37
C MET A 410 -14.74 -12.07 -8.41
N GLU A 411 -14.84 -13.37 -8.08
CA GLU A 411 -15.41 -14.39 -8.96
C GLU A 411 -16.91 -14.13 -9.17
N ARG A 412 -17.65 -13.87 -8.08
CA ARG A 412 -19.08 -13.54 -8.13
C ARG A 412 -19.35 -12.24 -8.90
N ALA A 413 -18.51 -11.23 -8.72
CA ALA A 413 -18.58 -9.98 -9.45
C ALA A 413 -18.34 -10.19 -10.95
N HIS A 414 -17.36 -11.02 -11.32
CA HIS A 414 -17.10 -11.40 -12.70
C HIS A 414 -18.32 -12.09 -13.33
N GLU A 415 -18.86 -13.12 -12.66
CA GLU A 415 -20.04 -13.84 -13.14
C GLU A 415 -21.24 -12.91 -13.34
N LYS A 416 -21.49 -12.01 -12.37
CA LYS A 416 -22.54 -11.00 -12.47
C LYS A 416 -22.32 -10.06 -13.66
N ALA A 417 -21.11 -9.53 -13.81
CA ALA A 417 -20.78 -8.62 -14.90
C ALA A 417 -20.90 -9.30 -16.27
N GLN A 418 -20.47 -10.56 -16.39
CA GLN A 418 -20.60 -11.35 -17.61
C GLN A 418 -22.07 -11.62 -17.95
N ALA A 419 -22.89 -12.01 -16.97
CA ALA A 419 -24.32 -12.22 -17.18
C ALA A 419 -25.04 -10.94 -17.66
N LEU A 420 -24.69 -9.79 -17.09
CA LEU A 420 -25.22 -8.49 -17.52
C LEU A 420 -24.77 -8.13 -18.94
N LYS A 421 -23.51 -8.41 -19.29
CA LYS A 421 -22.99 -8.21 -20.66
C LYS A 421 -23.74 -9.07 -21.68
N ASP A 422 -23.96 -10.34 -21.36
CA ASP A 422 -24.67 -11.27 -22.22
C ASP A 422 -26.12 -10.83 -22.45
N GLN A 423 -26.78 -10.30 -21.40
CA GLN A 423 -28.12 -9.72 -21.49
C GLN A 423 -28.15 -8.50 -22.43
N LEU A 424 -27.19 -7.59 -22.30
CA LEU A 424 -27.06 -6.40 -23.16
C LEU A 424 -26.83 -6.80 -24.63
N ASP A 425 -25.93 -7.74 -24.88
CA ASP A 425 -25.62 -8.21 -26.24
C ASP A 425 -26.80 -8.96 -26.88
N ALA A 426 -27.50 -9.79 -26.11
CA ALA A 426 -28.70 -10.48 -26.59
C ALA A 426 -29.81 -9.50 -26.95
N ASN A 427 -30.00 -8.45 -26.14
CA ASN A 427 -30.97 -7.39 -26.45
C ASN A 427 -30.55 -6.59 -27.70
N ALA A 428 -29.28 -6.19 -27.81
CA ALA A 428 -28.76 -5.47 -28.98
C ALA A 428 -28.95 -6.26 -30.27
N ARG A 429 -28.64 -7.57 -30.27
CA ARG A 429 -28.89 -8.47 -31.41
C ARG A 429 -30.38 -8.57 -31.76
N THR A 430 -31.24 -8.58 -30.76
CA THR A 430 -32.69 -8.68 -30.96
C THR A 430 -33.28 -7.38 -31.50
N TRP A 431 -32.88 -6.24 -30.93
CA TRP A 431 -33.24 -4.90 -31.38
C TRP A 431 -32.84 -4.66 -32.84
N SER A 432 -31.59 -4.96 -33.20
CA SER A 432 -31.09 -4.80 -34.57
C SER A 432 -31.86 -5.64 -35.59
N ARG A 433 -32.13 -6.93 -35.28
CA ARG A 433 -32.94 -7.81 -36.15
C ARG A 433 -34.37 -7.31 -36.31
N ARG A 434 -35.00 -6.85 -35.25
CA ARG A 434 -36.40 -6.39 -35.26
C ARG A 434 -36.57 -5.06 -35.99
N ARG A 435 -35.62 -4.14 -35.82
CA ARG A 435 -35.56 -2.87 -36.57
C ARG A 435 -35.43 -3.12 -38.07
N ALA A 436 -34.62 -4.10 -38.48
CA ALA A 436 -34.52 -4.51 -39.88
C ALA A 436 -35.85 -5.08 -40.42
N ASN A 437 -36.63 -5.76 -39.58
CA ASN A 437 -37.92 -6.36 -39.94
C ASN A 437 -39.13 -5.43 -39.74
N GLY A 438 -38.94 -4.15 -39.39
CA GLY A 438 -40.02 -3.16 -39.24
C GLY A 438 -40.96 -3.34 -38.03
N SER A 439 -40.65 -4.24 -37.09
CA SER A 439 -41.47 -4.49 -35.89
C SER A 439 -40.80 -3.90 -34.64
N ARG A 440 -41.60 -3.27 -33.76
CA ARG A 440 -41.15 -2.70 -32.46
C ARG A 440 -41.70 -3.45 -31.23
N GLU A 441 -42.50 -4.50 -31.43
CA GLU A 441 -43.12 -5.25 -30.33
C GLU A 441 -42.10 -6.18 -29.65
N GLY A 442 -41.98 -6.06 -28.31
CA GLY A 442 -41.19 -6.96 -27.46
C GLY A 442 -39.67 -6.75 -27.45
N ALA A 443 -39.12 -5.77 -28.17
CA ALA A 443 -37.70 -5.41 -28.10
C ALA A 443 -37.52 -4.12 -27.28
N ILE A 444 -36.63 -4.16 -26.29
CA ILE A 444 -36.31 -2.99 -25.46
C ILE A 444 -35.20 -2.20 -26.17
N ASP A 445 -35.37 -0.88 -26.29
CA ASP A 445 -34.31 -0.02 -26.81
C ASP A 445 -33.01 -0.22 -25.99
N PRO A 446 -31.84 -0.41 -26.62
CA PRO A 446 -30.59 -0.70 -25.90
C PRO A 446 -30.23 0.35 -24.85
N PHE A 447 -30.53 1.63 -25.11
CA PHE A 447 -30.29 2.69 -24.15
C PHE A 447 -31.30 2.65 -22.99
N ALA A 448 -32.57 2.31 -23.26
CA ALA A 448 -33.56 2.08 -22.21
C ALA A 448 -33.18 0.87 -21.33
N LEU A 449 -32.73 -0.24 -21.91
CA LEU A 449 -32.26 -1.41 -21.14
C LEU A 449 -31.04 -1.06 -20.30
N TRP A 450 -30.07 -0.36 -20.87
CA TRP A 450 -28.88 0.07 -20.13
C TRP A 450 -29.23 0.91 -18.91
N ASN A 451 -30.06 1.95 -19.05
CA ASN A 451 -30.48 2.77 -17.93
C ASN A 451 -31.17 1.95 -16.84
N ARG A 452 -32.04 1.02 -17.23
CA ARG A 452 -32.69 0.11 -16.30
C ARG A 452 -31.70 -0.74 -15.52
N LEU A 453 -30.73 -1.37 -16.21
CA LEU A 453 -29.71 -2.18 -15.55
C LEU A 453 -28.82 -1.32 -14.64
N LEU A 454 -28.51 -0.10 -15.06
CA LEU A 454 -27.72 0.82 -14.26
C LEU A 454 -28.44 1.20 -12.95
N ASP A 455 -29.74 1.48 -13.02
CA ASP A 455 -30.55 1.83 -11.84
C ASP A 455 -30.86 0.64 -10.93
N GLU A 456 -31.09 -0.55 -11.52
CA GLU A 456 -31.53 -1.75 -10.78
C GLU A 456 -30.40 -2.68 -10.35
N GLN A 457 -29.25 -2.69 -11.03
CA GLN A 457 -28.21 -3.73 -10.88
C GLN A 457 -26.82 -3.19 -10.57
N SER A 458 -26.56 -1.89 -10.78
CA SER A 458 -25.26 -1.30 -10.45
C SER A 458 -25.08 -1.23 -8.95
N ASP A 459 -23.99 -1.82 -8.46
CA ASP A 459 -23.58 -1.75 -7.06
C ASP A 459 -22.85 -0.43 -6.76
N TRP A 460 -22.76 0.49 -7.72
CA TRP A 460 -22.13 1.78 -7.51
C TRP A 460 -22.86 2.57 -6.43
N TRP A 461 -22.18 2.76 -5.30
CA TRP A 461 -22.73 3.40 -4.11
C TRP A 461 -22.10 4.78 -3.90
N ASP A 462 -22.95 5.81 -3.80
CA ASP A 462 -22.53 7.12 -3.29
C ASP A 462 -22.92 7.18 -1.80
N PRO A 463 -21.96 7.40 -0.88
CA PRO A 463 -22.29 7.56 0.53
C PRO A 463 -23.29 8.71 0.72
N PRO A 464 -24.29 8.55 1.61
CA PRO A 464 -25.08 9.70 2.05
C PRO A 464 -24.14 10.75 2.67
N ASP A 465 -24.38 12.03 2.37
CA ASP A 465 -23.57 13.12 2.95
C ASP A 465 -23.70 13.08 4.48
N PRO A 466 -22.60 12.85 5.23
CA PRO A 466 -22.65 12.74 6.69
C PRO A 466 -23.13 14.02 7.38
N ARG A 467 -23.17 15.16 6.67
CA ARG A 467 -23.69 16.44 7.18
C ARG A 467 -25.21 16.59 7.03
N GLU A 468 -25.84 15.79 6.17
CA GLU A 468 -27.29 15.82 5.90
C GLU A 468 -27.98 14.71 6.72
N GLY A 469 -28.31 14.99 8.00
CA GLY A 469 -29.02 14.02 8.86
C GLY A 469 -30.36 13.50 8.32
N GLU A 470 -30.82 12.35 8.84
CA GLU A 470 -32.11 11.59 8.68
C GLU A 470 -32.83 11.49 7.32
N ASN A 471 -32.42 12.21 6.27
CA ASN A 471 -32.99 12.11 4.93
C ASN A 471 -31.88 11.79 3.92
N PRO A 472 -31.51 10.51 3.74
CA PRO A 472 -30.62 10.12 2.67
C PRO A 472 -31.31 10.45 1.35
N ARG A 473 -30.84 11.49 0.66
CA ARG A 473 -31.17 11.65 -0.76
C ARG A 473 -30.69 10.37 -1.47
N PRO A 474 -31.46 9.83 -2.41
CA PRO A 474 -31.02 8.66 -3.17
C PRO A 474 -29.65 8.93 -3.80
N PRO A 475 -28.77 7.90 -3.87
CA PRO A 475 -27.38 8.05 -4.29
C PRO A 475 -27.32 8.76 -5.65
N ARG A 476 -26.56 9.85 -5.68
CA ARG A 476 -26.55 10.81 -6.77
C ARG A 476 -25.65 10.28 -7.91
N ASN A 477 -26.16 9.27 -8.63
CA ASN A 477 -26.08 9.08 -10.09
C ASN A 477 -26.01 7.61 -10.57
N HIS A 478 -26.08 6.59 -9.70
CA HIS A 478 -26.02 5.14 -10.07
C HIS A 478 -24.86 4.80 -11.03
N GLY A 479 -23.72 5.47 -10.92
CA GLY A 479 -22.59 5.29 -11.84
C GLY A 479 -22.60 6.15 -13.10
N ARG A 480 -23.46 7.19 -13.21
CA ARG A 480 -23.42 8.17 -14.31
C ARG A 480 -22.46 9.32 -14.01
N PHE A 481 -21.44 9.48 -14.83
CA PHE A 481 -20.40 10.51 -14.68
C PHE A 481 -20.28 11.38 -15.92
N TYR A 482 -20.59 12.66 -15.76
CA TYR A 482 -20.57 13.61 -16.87
C TYR A 482 -19.33 14.52 -16.81
N GLY A 483 -18.60 14.60 -17.93
CA GLY A 483 -17.55 15.60 -18.14
C GLY A 483 -16.28 15.34 -17.31
N ARG A 484 -15.94 14.07 -17.10
CA ARG A 484 -14.75 13.65 -16.33
C ARG A 484 -13.48 13.80 -17.14
N THR A 485 -12.44 14.34 -16.52
CA THR A 485 -11.08 14.33 -17.10
C THR A 485 -10.42 12.97 -16.96
N TRP A 486 -9.28 12.78 -17.63
CA TRP A 486 -8.46 11.57 -17.51
C TRP A 486 -8.10 11.25 -16.05
N SER A 487 -7.56 12.23 -15.32
CA SER A 487 -7.17 12.06 -13.92
C SER A 487 -8.36 11.79 -12.99
N GLU A 488 -9.50 12.45 -13.21
CA GLU A 488 -10.72 12.22 -12.44
C GLU A 488 -11.28 10.81 -12.66
N LEU A 489 -11.28 10.32 -13.91
CA LEU A 489 -11.79 8.99 -14.21
C LEU A 489 -10.88 7.89 -13.64
N ARG A 490 -9.55 8.06 -13.74
CA ARG A 490 -8.58 7.14 -13.13
C ARG A 490 -8.74 7.09 -11.62
N MET A 491 -8.92 8.24 -10.97
CA MET A 491 -9.21 8.29 -9.55
C MET A 491 -10.50 7.53 -9.19
N LEU A 492 -11.55 7.70 -9.99
CA LEU A 492 -12.85 7.05 -9.77
C LEU A 492 -12.78 5.53 -9.92
N LEU A 493 -12.03 5.04 -10.90
CA LEU A 493 -11.82 3.60 -11.13
C LEU A 493 -10.71 3.01 -10.26
N SER A 494 -10.05 3.84 -9.45
CA SER A 494 -8.85 3.50 -8.68
C SER A 494 -7.70 2.96 -9.54
N GLU A 495 -7.57 3.49 -10.76
CA GLU A 495 -6.47 3.20 -11.69
C GLU A 495 -5.28 4.13 -11.47
N GLY A 496 -4.08 3.59 -11.63
CA GLY A 496 -2.81 4.28 -11.47
C GLY A 496 -1.71 3.59 -12.26
N GLU A 497 -0.51 4.17 -12.33
CA GLU A 497 0.59 3.54 -13.07
C GLU A 497 0.85 2.10 -12.59
N ALA A 498 0.62 1.84 -11.30
CA ALA A 498 0.74 0.51 -10.72
C ALA A 498 -0.27 -0.50 -11.28
N THR A 499 -1.52 -0.09 -11.52
CA THR A 499 -2.54 -0.98 -12.11
C THR A 499 -2.26 -1.20 -13.60
N ASP A 500 -1.86 -0.16 -14.35
CA ASP A 500 -1.49 -0.29 -15.76
C ASP A 500 -0.33 -1.27 -15.95
N TRP A 501 0.64 -1.19 -15.03
CA TRP A 501 1.78 -2.09 -14.97
C TRP A 501 1.33 -3.53 -14.72
N ALA A 502 0.47 -3.75 -13.73
CA ALA A 502 0.17 -5.09 -13.24
C ALA A 502 -1.00 -5.79 -13.96
N GLN A 503 -2.02 -5.10 -14.45
CA GLN A 503 -3.31 -5.72 -14.81
C GLN A 503 -3.62 -5.73 -16.32
N ASP A 504 -2.72 -5.17 -17.13
CA ASP A 504 -2.87 -5.08 -18.60
C ASP A 504 -4.18 -4.46 -19.11
N THR A 505 -4.93 -3.82 -18.21
CA THR A 505 -6.25 -3.27 -18.46
C THR A 505 -6.23 -1.86 -17.89
N ASP A 506 -6.20 -0.87 -18.78
CA ASP A 506 -6.43 0.54 -18.45
C ASP A 506 -7.81 0.89 -19.03
N ILE A 507 -8.83 0.92 -18.16
CA ILE A 507 -10.20 1.22 -18.55
C ILE A 507 -10.27 2.67 -19.03
N CYS A 508 -9.55 3.60 -18.37
CA CYS A 508 -9.49 4.99 -18.81
C CYS A 508 -8.93 5.14 -20.22
N GLU A 509 -7.85 4.42 -20.54
CA GLU A 509 -7.26 4.34 -21.87
C GLU A 509 -8.29 3.93 -22.92
N ARG A 510 -8.98 2.82 -22.65
CA ARG A 510 -10.01 2.30 -23.54
C ARG A 510 -11.12 3.33 -23.74
N VAL A 511 -11.59 3.94 -22.67
CA VAL A 511 -12.66 4.94 -22.70
C VAL A 511 -12.26 6.19 -23.46
N PHE A 512 -11.05 6.71 -23.27
CA PHE A 512 -10.63 7.97 -23.90
C PHE A 512 -10.22 7.79 -25.35
N PHE A 513 -9.59 6.67 -25.71
CA PHE A 513 -8.90 6.55 -27.00
C PHE A 513 -9.38 5.40 -27.89
N GLU A 514 -9.98 4.33 -27.33
CA GLU A 514 -10.34 3.13 -28.12
C GLU A 514 -11.86 2.99 -28.36
N GLN A 515 -12.68 3.28 -27.35
CA GLN A 515 -14.12 2.99 -27.37
C GLN A 515 -14.88 3.99 -28.26
N GLU A 516 -15.83 3.56 -29.06
CA GLU A 516 -16.65 4.50 -29.83
C GLU A 516 -17.79 5.11 -28.98
N PRO A 517 -18.09 6.42 -29.09
CA PRO A 517 -19.23 7.01 -28.41
C PRO A 517 -20.55 6.28 -28.75
N GLY A 518 -21.37 6.03 -27.74
CA GLY A 518 -22.62 5.29 -27.82
C GLY A 518 -22.48 3.77 -27.60
N THR A 519 -21.26 3.23 -27.48
CA THR A 519 -21.03 1.80 -27.29
C THR A 519 -20.83 1.44 -25.81
N ILE A 520 -20.94 0.14 -25.50
CA ILE A 520 -20.68 -0.44 -24.18
C ILE A 520 -19.48 -1.39 -24.30
N ALA A 521 -18.51 -1.26 -23.40
CA ALA A 521 -17.33 -2.10 -23.32
C ALA A 521 -17.23 -2.80 -21.96
N GLY A 522 -16.34 -3.81 -21.88
CA GLY A 522 -16.17 -4.68 -20.72
C GLY A 522 -16.80 -6.08 -20.91
N PRO A 523 -16.83 -6.90 -19.85
CA PRO A 523 -16.49 -6.54 -18.46
C PRO A 523 -14.99 -6.32 -18.26
N PHE A 524 -14.63 -5.32 -17.46
CA PHE A 524 -13.24 -5.02 -17.09
C PHE A 524 -13.04 -5.21 -15.58
N PRO A 525 -11.94 -5.82 -15.13
CA PRO A 525 -11.61 -5.85 -13.71
C PRO A 525 -11.24 -4.45 -13.22
N CYS A 526 -11.65 -4.11 -12.00
CA CYS A 526 -11.23 -2.89 -11.31
C CYS A 526 -11.02 -3.17 -9.81
N ALA A 527 -10.57 -2.16 -9.05
CA ALA A 527 -10.25 -2.33 -7.63
C ALA A 527 -11.43 -2.75 -6.74
N LEU A 528 -12.69 -2.59 -7.20
CA LEU A 528 -13.89 -2.90 -6.42
C LEU A 528 -14.69 -4.09 -6.97
N GLY A 529 -14.21 -4.76 -8.02
CA GLY A 529 -14.94 -5.83 -8.72
C GLY A 529 -14.78 -5.74 -10.23
N TRP A 530 -15.90 -5.79 -10.94
CA TRP A 530 -15.94 -5.76 -12.40
C TRP A 530 -16.90 -4.70 -12.91
N VAL A 531 -16.52 -4.02 -14.00
CA VAL A 531 -17.31 -2.92 -14.56
C VAL A 531 -17.64 -3.12 -16.02
N LEU A 532 -18.83 -2.65 -16.41
CA LEU A 532 -19.22 -2.37 -17.78
C LEU A 532 -19.26 -0.86 -17.97
N VAL A 533 -18.69 -0.37 -19.07
CA VAL A 533 -18.57 1.07 -19.31
C VAL A 533 -19.26 1.46 -20.61
N ARG A 534 -20.22 2.36 -20.51
CA ARG A 534 -20.82 3.03 -21.67
C ARG A 534 -20.19 4.40 -21.86
N LEU A 535 -19.59 4.62 -23.02
CA LEU A 535 -19.13 5.95 -23.41
C LEU A 535 -20.29 6.69 -24.07
N GLY A 536 -20.73 7.80 -23.49
CA GLY A 536 -21.77 8.66 -24.06
C GLY A 536 -21.21 9.60 -25.12
N ALA A 537 -20.22 10.40 -24.75
CA ALA A 537 -19.60 11.39 -25.64
C ALA A 537 -18.20 11.80 -25.14
N ARG A 538 -17.40 12.37 -26.05
CA ARG A 538 -16.11 13.00 -25.76
C ARG A 538 -16.19 14.49 -26.04
N ARG A 539 -15.51 15.29 -25.21
CA ARG A 539 -15.29 16.72 -25.43
C ARG A 539 -13.79 16.96 -25.50
N ALA A 540 -13.36 17.50 -26.63
CA ALA A 540 -11.96 17.83 -26.88
C ALA A 540 -11.40 18.78 -25.80
N PRO A 541 -10.09 18.71 -25.52
CA PRO A 541 -9.42 19.62 -24.60
C PRO A 541 -9.60 21.09 -25.02
N GLU A 542 -9.70 21.97 -24.03
CA GLU A 542 -9.93 23.42 -24.25
C GLU A 542 -8.63 24.16 -24.55
N THR A 543 -7.51 23.61 -24.10
CA THR A 543 -6.16 24.12 -24.34
C THR A 543 -5.32 23.08 -25.08
N GLN A 544 -4.14 23.48 -25.54
CA GLN A 544 -3.16 22.60 -26.16
C GLN A 544 -1.78 22.89 -25.58
N LEU A 545 -0.99 21.83 -25.43
CA LEU A 545 0.43 21.88 -25.11
C LEU A 545 1.20 22.48 -26.29
N ASP A 546 2.22 23.26 -25.98
CA ASP A 546 3.09 23.89 -26.97
C ASP A 546 4.50 23.30 -26.86
N LEU A 547 4.90 22.47 -27.84
CA LEU A 547 6.23 21.85 -27.87
C LEU A 547 7.38 22.86 -27.94
N ALA A 548 7.12 24.14 -28.24
CA ALA A 548 8.14 25.19 -28.12
C ALA A 548 8.45 25.58 -26.67
N ARG A 549 7.60 25.19 -25.71
CA ARG A 549 7.80 25.41 -24.28
C ARG A 549 8.47 24.17 -23.67
N PRO A 550 9.64 24.32 -23.02
CA PRO A 550 10.37 23.18 -22.45
C PRO A 550 9.54 22.32 -21.49
N GLU A 551 8.70 22.94 -20.65
CA GLU A 551 7.86 22.22 -19.68
C GLU A 551 6.77 21.36 -20.37
N ASP A 552 6.21 21.85 -21.48
CA ASP A 552 5.19 21.11 -22.23
C ASP A 552 5.83 20.01 -23.08
N GLU A 553 7.02 20.26 -23.65
CA GLU A 553 7.83 19.24 -24.33
C GLU A 553 8.20 18.10 -23.37
N GLU A 554 8.67 18.42 -22.16
CA GLU A 554 9.02 17.45 -21.13
C GLU A 554 7.81 16.58 -20.73
N ARG A 555 6.62 17.18 -20.54
CA ARG A 555 5.38 16.41 -20.28
C ARG A 555 5.06 15.44 -21.40
N VAL A 556 5.20 15.86 -22.67
CA VAL A 556 4.92 14.98 -23.82
C VAL A 556 5.95 13.85 -23.91
N LEU A 557 7.22 14.14 -23.65
CA LEU A 557 8.30 13.16 -23.59
C LEU A 557 8.06 12.11 -22.50
N GLU A 558 7.66 12.54 -21.29
CA GLU A 558 7.35 11.63 -20.18
C GLU A 558 6.18 10.70 -20.51
N GLU A 559 5.10 11.22 -21.11
CA GLU A 559 3.95 10.39 -21.53
C GLU A 559 4.33 9.40 -22.63
N GLU A 560 5.10 9.83 -23.63
CA GLU A 560 5.58 8.92 -24.68
C GLU A 560 6.46 7.81 -24.09
N LEU A 561 7.39 8.16 -23.20
CA LEU A 561 8.24 7.20 -22.53
C LEU A 561 7.41 6.20 -21.72
N ARG A 562 6.40 6.67 -20.97
CA ARG A 562 5.48 5.82 -20.21
C ARG A 562 4.74 4.85 -21.13
N ALA A 563 4.16 5.35 -22.24
CA ALA A 563 3.44 4.53 -23.20
C ALA A 563 4.34 3.46 -23.86
N ARG A 564 5.57 3.84 -24.24
CA ARG A 564 6.57 2.92 -24.82
C ARG A 564 7.01 1.86 -23.82
N PHE A 565 7.22 2.24 -22.56
CA PHE A 565 7.59 1.30 -21.50
C PHE A 565 6.46 0.32 -21.19
N ALA A 566 5.21 0.79 -21.10
CA ALA A 566 4.06 -0.09 -20.93
C ALA A 566 3.91 -1.10 -22.09
N ALA A 567 4.05 -0.64 -23.34
CA ALA A 567 4.04 -1.52 -24.50
C ALA A 567 5.19 -2.54 -24.50
N PHE A 568 6.38 -2.13 -24.05
CA PHE A 568 7.51 -3.03 -23.88
C PHE A 568 7.24 -4.09 -22.80
N ALA A 569 6.66 -3.70 -21.66
CA ALA A 569 6.31 -4.63 -20.59
C ALA A 569 5.29 -5.68 -21.03
N ARG A 570 4.24 -5.26 -21.76
CA ARG A 570 3.27 -6.18 -22.37
C ARG A 570 3.93 -7.22 -23.26
N LYS A 571 4.75 -6.74 -24.20
CA LYS A 571 5.48 -7.61 -25.12
C LYS A 571 6.42 -8.57 -24.37
N ALA A 572 7.10 -8.11 -23.32
CA ALA A 572 7.97 -8.95 -22.51
C ALA A 572 7.17 -10.07 -21.81
N ARG A 573 5.96 -9.78 -21.30
CA ARG A 573 5.05 -10.79 -20.73
C ARG A 573 4.60 -11.82 -21.76
N GLU A 574 4.16 -11.36 -22.93
CA GLU A 574 3.74 -12.22 -24.04
C GLU A 574 4.87 -13.17 -24.48
N GLU A 575 6.07 -12.64 -24.69
CA GLU A 575 7.26 -13.43 -25.07
C GLU A 575 7.68 -14.43 -23.97
N ALA A 576 7.44 -14.09 -22.70
CA ALA A 576 7.68 -14.99 -21.58
C ALA A 576 6.58 -16.05 -21.39
N GLY A 577 5.47 -15.99 -22.14
CA GLY A 577 4.31 -16.86 -21.94
C GLY A 577 3.60 -16.61 -20.61
N PHE A 578 3.75 -15.42 -20.04
CA PHE A 578 3.09 -15.00 -18.81
C PHE A 578 1.87 -14.16 -19.15
N ASP A 579 0.72 -14.81 -19.22
CA ASP A 579 -0.54 -14.11 -19.46
C ASP A 579 -1.21 -13.78 -18.11
N VAL A 580 -1.41 -12.48 -17.87
CA VAL A 580 -2.10 -11.94 -16.70
C VAL A 580 -3.61 -12.18 -16.79
N LEU A 581 -4.15 -12.30 -18.01
CA LEU A 581 -5.57 -12.37 -18.32
C LEU A 581 -6.04 -13.77 -18.73
N ALA A 582 -5.16 -14.77 -18.78
CA ALA A 582 -5.54 -16.14 -19.16
C ALA A 582 -6.37 -16.91 -18.10
N ARG A 583 -6.89 -16.24 -17.05
CA ARG A 583 -7.67 -16.88 -15.99
C ARG A 583 -8.83 -16.03 -15.53
#